data_AF-A0A963QSS1-F1
#
_entry.id   AF-A0A963QSS1-F1
#
_cell.length_a   1.000
_cell.length_b   1.000
_cell.length_c   1.000
_cell.angle_alpha   90.00
_cell.angle_beta   90.00
_cell.angle_gamma   90.00
#
_symmetry.space_group_name_H-M   'P 1'
#
loop_
_entity.id
_entity.type
_entity.pdbx_description
1 polymer ?
#
loop_
_entity_poly.entity_id
_entity_poly.type
_entity_poly.pdbx_seq_one_letter_code
_entity_poly.pdbx_strand_id
1 'polypeptide(L)' 'ERGLDWRDQEDFGLDYATTLRMWRASFDQAAADGRLPAGFDERFRQLWRFYLMYCEGGFAGGGITVSQVTLVKN' A
#
# COMPACT_ATOMS: atom_id res chain seq x y z
N GLU A 1 -13.27 -7.73 23.56
CA GLU A 1 -12.99 -9.12 24.01
C GLU A 1 -11.62 -9.36 24.69
N ARG A 2 -10.88 -8.34 25.13
CA ARG A 2 -9.67 -8.49 25.98
C ARG A 2 -9.59 -7.45 27.11
N GLY A 3 -10.75 -6.92 27.53
CA GLY A 3 -10.81 -5.79 28.47
C GLY A 3 -10.41 -4.44 27.88
N LEU A 4 -10.43 -4.33 26.54
CA LEU A 4 -10.27 -3.07 25.82
C LEU A 4 -11.61 -2.69 25.18
N ASP A 5 -11.95 -1.42 25.28
CA ASP A 5 -13.11 -0.80 24.66
C ASP A 5 -12.69 -0.06 23.39
N TRP A 6 -13.49 -0.23 22.34
CA TRP A 6 -13.36 0.52 21.10
C TRP A 6 -13.82 1.95 21.32
N ARG A 7 -12.97 2.93 21.00
CA ARG A 7 -13.30 4.35 21.16
C ARG A 7 -13.42 5.09 19.85
N ASP A 8 -12.58 4.75 18.87
CA ASP A 8 -12.54 5.47 17.61
C ASP A 8 -11.98 4.62 16.47
N GLN A 9 -12.35 4.96 15.24
CA GLN A 9 -11.81 4.37 14.01
C GLN A 9 -11.75 5.42 12.92
N GLU A 10 -10.58 5.57 12.30
CA GLU A 10 -10.38 6.38 11.12
C GLU A 10 -9.83 5.52 9.97
N ASP A 11 -10.42 5.66 8.78
CA ASP A 11 -10.08 4.87 7.60
C ASP A 11 -9.36 5.70 6.54
N PHE A 12 -8.28 5.16 5.99
CA PHE A 12 -7.35 5.84 5.07
C PHE A 12 -7.20 5.12 3.72
N GLY A 13 -8.26 4.44 3.26
CA GLY A 13 -8.19 3.64 2.02
C GLY A 13 -7.69 4.43 0.81
N LEU A 14 -8.25 5.61 0.55
CA LEU A 14 -7.85 6.45 -0.59
C LEU A 14 -6.44 7.03 -0.46
N ASP A 15 -6.00 7.33 0.77
CA ASP A 15 -4.63 7.77 1.03
C ASP A 15 -3.64 6.65 0.76
N TYR A 16 -4.00 5.40 1.09
CA TYR A 16 -3.17 4.25 0.80
C TYR A 16 -3.10 3.94 -0.70
N ALA A 17 -4.19 4.14 -1.44
CA ALA A 17 -4.16 4.10 -2.91
C ALA A 17 -3.17 5.15 -3.47
N THR A 18 -3.22 6.38 -2.96
CA THR A 18 -2.28 7.45 -3.34
C THR A 18 -0.83 7.07 -3.04
N THR A 19 -0.59 6.45 -1.88
CA THR A 19 0.74 5.98 -1.46
C THR A 19 1.29 4.94 -2.45
N LEU A 20 0.48 3.94 -2.81
CA LEU A 20 0.88 2.89 -3.75
C LEU A 20 1.18 3.44 -5.15
N ARG A 21 0.39 4.43 -5.60
CA ARG A 21 0.66 5.15 -6.85
C ARG A 21 2.02 5.86 -6.83
N MET A 22 2.35 6.53 -5.72
CA MET A 22 3.63 7.22 -5.54
C MET A 22 4.80 6.23 -5.50
N TRP A 23 4.64 5.09 -4.83
CA TRP A 23 5.66 4.04 -4.82
C TRP A 23 5.89 3.45 -6.20
N ARG A 24 4.82 3.20 -6.98
CA ARG A 24 4.94 2.74 -8.37
C ARG A 24 5.71 3.73 -9.22
N ALA A 25 5.38 5.02 -9.13
CA ALA A 25 6.10 6.05 -9.87
C ALA A 25 7.59 6.10 -9.49
N SER A 26 7.90 6.00 -8.20
CA SER A 26 9.29 5.94 -7.73
C SER A 26 10.04 4.68 -8.18
N PHE A 27 9.35 3.53 -8.22
CA PHE A 27 9.92 2.27 -8.69
C PHE A 27 10.20 2.32 -10.19
N ASP A 28 9.24 2.78 -10.99
CA ASP A 28 9.38 2.96 -12.44
C ASP A 28 10.55 3.91 -12.76
N GLN A 29 10.69 5.01 -12.00
CA GLN A 29 11.83 5.93 -12.15
C GLN A 29 13.16 5.25 -11.79
N ALA A 30 13.22 4.50 -10.67
CA ALA A 30 14.43 3.79 -10.28
C ALA A 30 14.85 2.72 -11.31
N ALA A 31 13.87 2.06 -11.94
CA ALA A 31 14.10 1.11 -13.03
C ALA A 31 14.66 1.80 -14.28
N ALA A 32 14.13 2.97 -14.65
CA ALA A 32 14.60 3.76 -15.78
C ALA A 32 16.03 4.28 -15.57
N ASP A 33 16.36 4.68 -14.34
CA ASP A 33 17.69 5.19 -13.96
C ASP A 33 18.75 4.08 -13.79
N GLY A 34 18.38 2.79 -13.94
CA GLY A 34 19.29 1.67 -13.68
C GLY A 34 19.70 1.53 -12.21
N ARG A 35 18.92 2.08 -11.27
CA ARG A 35 19.19 2.07 -9.83
C ARG A 35 18.73 0.80 -9.12
N LEU A 36 18.01 -0.09 -9.82
CA LEU A 36 17.57 -1.36 -9.26
C LEU A 36 18.73 -2.37 -9.19
N PRO A 37 18.76 -3.24 -8.16
CA PRO A 37 19.74 -4.31 -8.08
C PRO A 37 19.68 -5.25 -9.30
N ALA A 38 20.82 -5.82 -9.68
CA ALA A 38 20.90 -6.72 -10.85
C ALA A 38 20.00 -7.96 -10.76
N GLY A 39 19.62 -8.39 -9.55
CA GLY A 39 18.68 -9.49 -9.33
C GLY A 39 17.21 -9.14 -9.62
N PHE A 40 16.88 -7.88 -9.84
CA PHE A 40 15.52 -7.43 -10.15
C PHE A 40 15.36 -7.39 -11.67
N ASP A 41 15.33 -8.58 -12.24
CA ASP A 41 15.14 -8.79 -13.68
C ASP A 41 13.80 -8.23 -14.17
N GLU A 42 13.60 -8.24 -15.49
CA GLU A 42 12.39 -7.70 -16.09
C GLU A 42 11.12 -8.42 -15.62
N ARG A 43 11.21 -9.73 -15.34
CA ARG A 43 10.08 -10.49 -14.80
C ARG A 43 9.69 -10.00 -13.41
N PHE A 44 10.68 -9.80 -12.52
CA PHE A 44 10.44 -9.23 -11.20
C PHE A 44 9.84 -7.82 -11.30
N ARG A 45 10.38 -6.98 -12.17
CA ARG A 45 9.91 -5.60 -12.37
C ARG A 45 8.44 -5.56 -12.80
N GLN A 46 8.04 -6.41 -13.74
CA GLN A 46 6.65 -6.49 -14.18
C GLN A 46 5.72 -6.99 -13.08
N LEU A 47 6.13 -8.02 -12.34
CA LEU A 47 5.35 -8.54 -11.21
C LEU A 47 5.19 -7.49 -10.12
N TRP A 48 6.25 -6.77 -9.78
CA TRP A 48 6.22 -5.74 -8.74
C TRP A 48 5.36 -4.55 -9.14
N ARG A 49 5.46 -4.12 -10.40
CA ARG A 49 4.59 -3.08 -10.97
C ARG A 49 3.12 -3.52 -10.95
N PHE A 50 2.83 -4.76 -11.34
CA PHE A 50 1.48 -5.32 -11.26
C PHE A 50 0.96 -5.34 -9.83
N TYR A 51 1.77 -5.80 -8.87
CA TYR A 51 1.42 -5.82 -7.46
C TYR A 51 1.01 -4.44 -6.94
N LEU A 52 1.82 -3.41 -7.21
CA LEU A 52 1.53 -2.04 -6.79
C LEU A 52 0.23 -1.50 -7.40
N MET A 53 0.01 -1.75 -8.70
CA MET A 53 -1.24 -1.33 -9.39
C MET A 53 -2.46 -2.09 -8.90
N TYR A 54 -2.34 -3.40 -8.67
CA TYR A 54 -3.43 -4.25 -8.19
C TYR A 54 -3.88 -3.81 -6.79
N CYS A 55 -2.92 -3.57 -5.89
CA CYS A 55 -3.21 -3.05 -4.56
C CYS A 55 -3.77 -1.62 -4.63
N GLU A 56 -3.21 -0.73 -5.46
CA GLU A 56 -3.74 0.63 -5.67
C GLU A 56 -5.23 0.57 -6.05
N GLY A 57 -5.58 -0.30 -7.01
CA GLY A 57 -6.96 -0.53 -7.42
C GLY A 57 -7.86 -1.11 -6.32
N GLY A 58 -7.33 -2.03 -5.50
CA GLY A 58 -8.08 -2.61 -4.37
C GLY A 58 -8.47 -1.56 -3.32
N PHE A 59 -7.55 -0.66 -2.98
CA PHE A 59 -7.82 0.46 -2.07
C PHE A 59 -8.70 1.54 -2.72
N ALA A 60 -8.41 1.95 -3.96
CA ALA A 60 -9.17 2.96 -4.67
C ALA A 60 -10.62 2.52 -4.97
N GLY A 61 -10.83 1.23 -5.20
CA GLY A 61 -12.14 0.63 -5.42
C GLY A 61 -12.92 0.32 -4.14
N GLY A 62 -12.36 0.59 -2.96
CA GLY A 62 -13.02 0.34 -1.67
C GLY A 62 -13.16 -1.14 -1.31
N GLY A 63 -12.45 -2.05 -1.98
CA GLY A 63 -12.46 -3.48 -1.66
C GLY A 63 -11.68 -3.80 -0.37
N ILE A 64 -10.76 -2.91 0.01
CA ILE A 64 -9.97 -2.96 1.25
C ILE A 64 -9.72 -1.54 1.77
N THR A 65 -9.39 -1.40 3.06
CA THR A 65 -9.00 -0.13 3.69
C THR A 65 -7.85 -0.33 4.69
N VAL A 66 -7.22 0.78 5.10
CA VAL A 66 -6.33 0.83 6.26
C VAL A 66 -7.04 1.60 7.34
N SER A 67 -7.11 1.05 8.55
CA SER A 67 -7.80 1.69 9.67
C SER A 67 -6.83 1.96 10.81
N GLN A 68 -6.91 3.16 11.37
CA GLN A 68 -6.35 3.46 12.68
C GLN A 68 -7.46 3.32 13.72
N VAL A 69 -7.27 2.43 14.68
CA VAL A 69 -8.28 2.12 15.70
C VAL A 69 -7.76 2.52 17.08
N THR A 70 -8.56 3.28 17.81
CA THR A 70 -8.26 3.63 19.20
C THR A 70 -8.98 2.67 20.14
N LEU A 71 -8.18 1.90 20.89
CA LEU A 71 -8.66 0.99 21.94
C LEU A 71 -8.18 1.51 23.30
N VAL A 72 -9.08 1.53 24.29
CA VAL A 72 -8.78 2.00 25.66
C VAL A 72 -9.03 0.88 26.65
N LYS A 73 -8.12 0.72 27.62
CA LYS A 73 -8.29 -0.22 28.72
C LYS A 73 -9.16 0.40 29.80
N ASN A 74 -10.19 -0.34 30.23
CA ASN A 74 -11.01 0.02 31.38
C ASN A 74 -10.28 -0.20 32.71
#